data_AF-A0AAD9GCI2-F1
#
_entry.id   AF-A0AAD9GCI2-F1
#
_cell.length_a   1.000
_cell.length_b   1.000
_cell.length_c   1.000
_cell.angle_alpha   90.00
_cell.angle_beta   90.00
_cell.angle_gamma   90.00
#
_symmetry.space_group_name_H-M   'P 1'
#
loop_
_entity.id
_entity.type
_entity.pdbx_description
1 polymer ?
#
loop_
_entity_poly.entity_id
_entity_poly.type
_entity_poly.pdbx_seq_one_letter_code
_entity_poly.pdbx_strand_id
1 'polypeptide(L)' 'MDASADPANVAVAELVGMADMLRRMRESCWTKCIASIRDERLDSGEQSCVDRCVSKFLDVHTLIGSRLQEASKMFPQ' A
#
# COMPACT_ATOMS: atom_id res chain seq x y z
N MET A 1 21.62 15.22 21.15
CA MET A 1 20.38 15.06 20.36
C MET A 1 19.98 13.61 20.53
N ASP A 2 19.36 13.30 21.66
CA ASP A 2 18.79 11.98 21.91
C ASP A 2 17.59 11.82 20.99
N ALA A 3 17.81 11.10 19.88
CA ALA A 3 16.79 10.74 18.89
C ALA A 3 15.87 9.63 19.44
N SER A 4 15.47 9.73 20.71
CA SER A 4 14.40 8.92 21.26
C SER A 4 13.13 9.34 20.52
N ALA A 5 12.60 8.41 19.73
CA ALA A 5 11.40 8.55 18.95
C ALA A 5 10.27 9.22 19.77
N ASP A 6 10.05 10.52 19.53
CA ASP A 6 8.93 11.26 20.11
C ASP A 6 7.64 10.50 19.75
N PRO A 7 6.83 10.07 20.74
CA PRO A 7 5.60 9.33 20.49
C PRO A 7 4.69 10.01 19.46
N ALA A 8 4.67 11.35 19.41
CA ALA A 8 3.92 12.09 18.41
C ALA A 8 4.49 11.89 17.00
N ASN A 9 5.81 11.95 16.84
CA ASN A 9 6.47 11.76 15.55
C ASN A 9 6.34 10.31 15.04
N VAL A 10 6.35 9.31 15.92
CA VAL A 10 6.08 7.91 15.56
C VAL A 10 4.64 7.76 15.05
N ALA A 11 3.66 8.30 15.78
CA ALA A 11 2.27 8.23 15.35
C ALA A 11 2.04 8.92 13.99
N VAL A 12 2.69 10.07 13.76
CA VAL A 12 2.66 10.76 12.45
C VAL A 12 3.30 9.89 11.36
N ALA A 13 4.45 9.26 11.64
CA ALA A 13 5.14 8.40 10.68
C ALA A 13 4.27 7.20 10.25
N GLU A 14 3.58 6.56 11.19
CA GLU A 14 2.63 5.47 10.90
C GLU A 14 1.49 5.94 10.00
N LEU A 15 0.87 7.08 10.31
CA LEU A 15 -0.21 7.65 9.50
C LEU A 15 0.24 8.01 8.08
N VAL A 16 1.42 8.61 7.94
CA VAL A 16 2.00 8.94 6.63
C VAL A 16 2.32 7.69 5.83
N GLY A 17 2.84 6.63 6.48
CA GLY A 17 3.09 5.34 5.86
C GLY A 17 1.81 4.70 5.32
N MET A 18 0.75 4.66 6.13
CA MET A 18 -0.56 4.14 5.71
C MET A 18 -1.17 4.96 4.56
N ALA A 19 -1.03 6.29 4.60
CA ALA A 19 -1.53 7.16 3.54
C ALA A 19 -0.79 6.92 2.20
N ASP A 20 0.54 6.76 2.22
CA ASP A 20 1.31 6.46 1.00
C ASP A 20 0.94 5.08 0.43
N MET A 21 0.73 4.09 1.29
CA MET A 21 0.24 2.76 0.89
C MET A 21 -1.11 2.86 0.17
N LEU A 22 -2.10 3.55 0.75
CA LEU A 22 -3.42 3.75 0.15
C LEU A 22 -3.33 4.46 -1.19
N ARG A 23 -2.47 5.49 -1.30
CA ARG A 23 -2.24 6.24 -2.54
C ARG A 23 -1.73 5.32 -3.66
N ARG A 24 -0.68 4.54 -3.39
CA ARG A 24 -0.09 3.60 -4.36
C ARG A 24 -1.05 2.48 -4.74
N MET A 25 -1.80 1.94 -3.78
CA MET A 25 -2.81 0.91 -4.05
C MET A 25 -3.88 1.43 -5.00
N ARG A 26 -4.44 2.60 -4.69
CA ARG A 26 -5.45 3.27 -5.53
C ARG A 26 -4.92 3.50 -6.95
N GLU A 27 -3.73 4.08 -7.11
CA GLU A 27 -3.13 4.34 -8.43
C GLU A 27 -2.88 3.05 -9.22
N SER A 28 -2.36 2.01 -8.55
CA SER A 28 -2.11 0.70 -9.15
C SER A 28 -3.40 0.03 -9.61
N CYS A 29 -4.42 -0.04 -8.75
CA CYS A 29 -5.68 -0.70 -9.08
C CYS A 29 -6.49 0.07 -10.11
N TRP A 30 -6.46 1.40 -10.05
CA TRP A 30 -7.04 2.24 -11.11
C TRP A 30 -6.41 1.93 -12.47
N THR A 31 -5.08 1.99 -12.56
CA THR A 31 -4.36 1.75 -13.82
C THR A 31 -4.56 0.34 -14.36
N LYS A 32 -4.70 -0.67 -13.48
CA LYS A 32 -4.87 -2.07 -13.87
C LYS A 32 -6.30 -2.43 -14.26
N CYS A 33 -7.29 -1.82 -13.62
CA CYS A 33 -8.68 -2.25 -13.75
C CYS A 33 -9.56 -1.30 -14.56
N ILE A 34 -9.21 -0.01 -14.64
CA ILE A 34 -10.02 1.01 -15.31
C ILE A 34 -9.29 1.47 -16.58
N ALA A 35 -9.61 0.84 -17.71
CA ALA A 35 -8.97 1.16 -19.00
C ALA A 35 -9.48 2.49 -19.61
N SER A 36 -10.78 2.77 -19.44
CA SER A 36 -11.42 3.99 -19.93
C SER A 36 -12.70 4.26 -19.14
N ILE A 37 -12.95 5.51 -18.74
CA ILE A 37 -14.22 5.89 -18.09
C ILE A 37 -15.29 6.02 -19.17
N ARG A 38 -16.32 5.17 -19.11
CA ARG A 38 -17.46 5.18 -20.04
C ARG A 38 -18.78 5.58 -19.38
N ASP A 39 -18.88 5.36 -18.08
CA ASP A 39 -20.04 5.61 -17.24
C ASP A 39 -19.56 6.08 -15.85
N GLU A 40 -20.45 6.66 -15.05
CA GLU A 40 -20.20 7.05 -13.66
C GLU A 40 -20.10 5.84 -12.72
N ARG A 41 -20.59 4.67 -13.17
CA ARG A 41 -20.59 3.42 -12.42
C ARG A 41 -19.58 2.44 -12.99
N LEU A 42 -18.86 1.77 -12.10
CA LEU A 42 -18.03 0.64 -12.45
C LEU A 42 -18.89 -0.52 -12.98
N ASP A 43 -18.50 -1.11 -14.09
CA ASP A 43 -19.15 -2.34 -14.55
C ASP A 43 -18.81 -3.53 -13.64
N SER A 44 -19.50 -4.67 -13.80
CA SER A 44 -19.28 -5.85 -12.96
C SER A 44 -17.87 -6.44 -13.08
N GLY A 45 -17.23 -6.28 -14.23
CA GLY A 45 -15.86 -6.67 -14.49
C GLY A 45 -14.85 -5.77 -13.79
N GLU A 46 -15.05 -4.45 -13.86
CA GLU A 46 -14.25 -3.43 -13.18
C GLU A 46 -14.34 -3.60 -11.65
N GLN A 47 -15.55 -3.77 -11.11
CA GLN A 47 -15.75 -4.04 -9.68
C GLN A 47 -14.99 -5.30 -9.24
N SER A 48 -15.21 -6.42 -9.94
CA SER A 48 -14.53 -7.68 -9.63
C SER A 48 -13.01 -7.59 -9.79
N CYS A 49 -12.52 -6.78 -10.75
CA CYS A 49 -11.10 -6.54 -10.94
C CYS A 49 -10.51 -5.77 -9.75
N VAL A 50 -11.16 -4.67 -9.34
CA VAL A 50 -10.71 -3.83 -8.22
C VAL A 50 -10.63 -4.65 -6.93
N ASP A 51 -11.63 -5.46 -6.63
CA ASP A 51 -11.62 -6.34 -5.44
C ASP A 51 -10.41 -7.29 -5.45
N ARG A 52 -10.18 -7.98 -6.58
CA ARG A 52 -9.01 -8.86 -6.75
C ARG A 52 -7.69 -8.09 -6.70
N CYS A 53 -7.66 -6.87 -7.24
CA CYS A 53 -6.45 -6.05 -7.24
C CYS A 53 -6.07 -5.63 -5.83
N VAL A 54 -7.03 -5.15 -5.04
CA VAL A 54 -6.81 -4.74 -3.64
C VAL A 54 -6.31 -5.94 -2.83
N SER A 55 -6.95 -7.11 -2.94
CA SER A 55 -6.50 -8.34 -2.29
C SER A 55 -5.04 -8.67 -2.66
N LYS A 56 -4.71 -8.71 -3.95
CA LYS A 56 -3.35 -8.99 -4.42
C LYS A 56 -2.33 -7.94 -3.96
N PHE A 57 -2.71 -6.66 -3.94
CA PHE A 57 -1.83 -5.59 -3.50
C PHE A 57 -1.46 -5.76 -2.03
N LEU A 58 -2.43 -6.11 -1.18
CA LEU A 58 -2.20 -6.36 0.25
C LEU A 58 -1.32 -7.60 0.48
N ASP A 59 -1.55 -8.67 -0.28
CA ASP A 59 -0.72 -9.88 -0.23
C ASP A 59 0.74 -9.56 -0.56
N VAL A 60 0.97 -8.84 -1.67
CA VAL A 60 2.30 -8.43 -2.11
C VAL A 60 2.94 -7.45 -1.13
N HIS A 61 2.18 -6.48 -0.62
CA HIS A 61 2.65 -5.52 0.37
C HIS A 61 3.14 -6.23 1.65
N THR A 62 2.37 -7.21 2.14
CA THR A 62 2.74 -8.02 3.31
C THR A 62 3.98 -8.85 3.05
N LEU A 63 4.06 -9.51 1.89
CA LEU A 63 5.23 -10.29 1.48
C LEU A 63 6.49 -9.43 1.38
N ILE A 64 6.41 -8.25 0.76
CA ILE A 64 7.55 -7.33 0.67
C ILE A 64 7.95 -6.86 2.07
N GLY A 65 6.98 -6.52 2.92
CA GLY A 65 7.22 -6.13 4.30
C GLY A 65 8.01 -7.19 5.08
N SER A 66 7.65 -8.47 4.96
CA SER A 66 8.38 -9.56 5.63
C SER A 66 9.82 -9.70 5.10
N ARG A 67 10.02 -9.61 3.77
CA ARG A 67 11.36 -9.67 3.18
C ARG A 67 12.25 -8.50 3.58
N LEU A 68 11.69 -7.30 3.71
CA LEU A 68 12.44 -6.13 4.19
C LEU A 68 12.87 -6.31 5.65
N GLN A 69 12.01 -6.85 6.51
CA GLN A 69 12.35 -7.16 7.91
C GLN A 69 13.39 -8.27 8.04
N GLU A 70 13.36 -9.28 7.15
CA GLU A 70 14.39 -10.31 7.07
C GLU A 70 15.74 -9.70 6.63
N ALA A 71 15.72 -8.87 5.58
CA ALA A 71 16.92 -8.23 5.05
C ALA A 71 17.56 -7.25 6.05
N SER A 72 16.76 -6.49 6.81
CA SER A 72 17.28 -5.57 7.84
C SER A 72 17.98 -6.30 8.99
N LYS A 73 17.65 -7.58 9.25
CA LYS A 73 18.35 -8.42 10.23
C LYS A 73 19.67 -8.97 9.67
N MET A 74 19.77 -9.14 8.35
CA MET A 74 20.97 -9.67 7.68
C MET A 74 22.08 -8.62 7.53
N PHE A 75 21.73 -7.34 7.49
CA PHE A 75 22.67 -6.21 7.52
C PHE A 75 22.51 -5.42 8.82
N PRO A 76 23.10 -5.87 9.94
CA PRO A 76 23.16 -5.05 11.14
C PRO A 76 24.03 -3.82 10.81
N GLN A 77 23.45 -2.63 10.98
CA GLN A 77 24.20 -1.38 11.12
C GLN A 77 24.93 -1.39 12.46
#